data_AF-A0A1I4S0P3-F1
#
_entry.id   AF-A0A1I4S0P3-F1
#
_cell.length_a   1.000
_cell.length_b   1.000
_cell.length_c   1.000
_cell.angle_alpha   90.00
_cell.angle_beta   90.00
_cell.angle_gamma   90.00
#
_symmetry.space_group_name_H-M   'P 1'
#
loop_
_entity.id
_entity.type
_entity.pdbx_description
1 polymer ?
#
loop_
_entity_poly.entity_id
_entity_poly.type
_entity_poly.pdbx_seq_one_letter_code
_entity_poly.pdbx_strand_id
1 'polypeptide(L)'
;MLKREFSSDDTEGRWSLKTLKVSWSNSKKYAKRQPKAYYVDVTDSIASRMLQAMLRVTYTSPLVVHWATEFLAWLYFDMDGYDSNEHSDKLENIAKAAVREYMNDGEFSIGLITPHIVFNYLDYLLWQKTKQDFQFEFRNSVEHWYPQHPIDSNVKWDEQDLNHFGNLCLVSMDIDKLVLGLCAPTYLHY
;
A
#
# COMPACT_ATOMS: atom_id res chain seq x y z
N MET A 1 20.68 -1.18 14.35
CA MET A 1 19.73 -0.57 15.31
C MET A 1 18.92 0.49 14.58
N LEU A 2 17.59 0.44 14.69
CA LEU A 2 16.68 1.42 14.10
C LEU A 2 16.31 2.50 15.14
N LYS A 3 16.24 3.76 14.72
CA LYS A 3 15.84 4.92 15.53
C LYS A 3 14.75 5.69 14.77
N ARG A 4 13.65 6.06 15.42
CA ARG A 4 12.69 7.04 14.87
C ARG A 4 13.04 8.44 15.33
N GLU A 5 12.93 9.42 14.45
CA GLU A 5 13.17 10.82 14.76
C GLU A 5 12.05 11.68 14.18
N PHE A 6 11.53 12.60 15.00
CA PHE A 6 10.55 13.60 14.57
C PHE A 6 11.28 14.92 14.37
N SER A 7 11.19 15.50 13.18
CA SER A 7 11.75 16.83 12.91
C SER A 7 10.68 17.88 13.16
N SER A 8 10.89 18.74 14.16
CA SER A 8 10.03 19.89 14.46
C SER A 8 10.26 21.08 13.53
N ASP A 9 11.27 21.01 12.66
CA ASP A 9 11.76 22.17 11.90
C ASP A 9 11.00 22.41 10.59
N ASP A 10 10.11 21.48 10.19
CA ASP A 10 9.18 21.65 9.07
C ASP A 10 7.78 21.98 9.60
N THR A 11 7.09 22.90 8.93
CA THR A 11 5.72 23.35 9.26
C THR A 11 4.66 22.23 9.34
N GLU A 12 4.98 21.02 8.87
CA GLU A 12 4.10 19.85 8.89
C GLU A 12 4.62 18.67 9.76
N GLY A 13 5.81 18.78 10.37
CA GLY A 13 6.37 17.74 11.23
C GLY A 13 6.58 16.39 10.52
N ARG A 14 7.78 16.15 9.98
CA ARG A 14 8.08 14.88 9.29
C ARG A 14 8.71 13.86 10.23
N TRP A 15 8.14 12.65 10.25
CA TRP A 15 8.76 11.47 10.87
C TRP A 15 9.79 10.86 9.91
N SER A 16 11.00 10.57 10.39
CA SER A 16 11.98 9.76 9.67
C SER A 16 12.41 8.52 10.47
N LEU A 17 12.74 7.46 9.74
CA LEU A 17 13.36 6.27 10.30
C LEU A 17 14.85 6.34 9.98
N LYS A 18 15.71 6.08 10.97
CA LYS A 18 17.16 6.09 10.85
C LYS A 18 17.74 4.74 11.21
N THR A 19 18.80 4.34 10.52
CA THR A 19 19.58 3.14 10.84
C THR A 19 21.00 3.50 11.25
N LEU A 20 21.55 2.79 12.24
CA LEU A 20 22.93 2.99 12.70
C LEU A 20 23.91 2.36 11.70
N LYS A 21 24.79 3.18 11.12
CA LYS A 21 25.95 2.73 10.35
C LYS A 21 27.24 3.00 11.11
N VAL A 22 28.22 2.13 10.92
CA VAL A 22 29.58 2.30 11.46
C VAL A 22 30.53 2.41 10.29
N SER A 23 31.25 3.52 10.19
CA SER A 23 32.35 3.66 9.24
C SER A 23 33.69 3.47 9.93
N TRP A 24 34.63 2.91 9.17
CA TRP A 24 36.01 2.73 9.58
C TRP A 24 36.86 3.75 8.84
N SER A 25 37.58 4.60 9.58
CA SER A 25 38.53 5.52 8.93
C SER A 25 39.81 4.77 8.57
N ASN A 26 40.27 4.93 7.33
CA ASN A 26 41.60 4.49 6.93
C ASN A 26 42.63 5.48 7.46
N SER A 27 43.02 5.33 8.73
CA SER A 27 44.11 6.12 9.28
C SER A 27 45.47 5.53 8.88
N LYS A 28 46.40 6.39 8.42
CA LYS A 28 47.76 6.00 8.01
C LYS A 28 48.45 5.16 9.09
N LYS A 29 49.16 4.10 8.63
CA LYS A 29 50.00 3.05 9.25
C LYS A 29 50.18 2.89 10.78
N TYR A 30 49.90 3.88 11.64
CA TYR A 30 50.18 3.84 13.08
C TYR A 30 49.06 4.39 13.99
N ALA A 31 47.95 4.90 13.46
CA ALA A 31 46.82 5.33 14.28
C ALA A 31 45.84 4.18 14.54
N LYS A 32 45.41 4.02 15.81
CA LYS A 32 44.41 3.02 16.21
C LYS A 32 43.12 3.29 15.42
N ARG A 33 42.57 2.24 14.79
CA ARG A 33 41.27 2.29 14.11
C ARG A 33 40.20 2.66 15.14
N GLN A 34 39.58 3.82 14.98
CA GLN A 34 38.44 4.23 15.80
C GLN A 34 37.17 4.07 14.97
N PRO A 35 36.21 3.21 15.37
CA PRO A 35 34.93 3.10 14.70
C PRO A 35 34.14 4.40 14.91
N LYS A 36 33.57 4.97 13.84
CA LYS A 36 32.66 6.11 13.93
C LYS A 36 31.25 5.62 13.62
N ALA A 37 30.39 5.63 14.64
CA ALA A 37 28.97 5.31 14.49
C ALA A 37 28.17 6.58 14.17
N TYR A 38 27.23 6.50 13.23
CA TYR A 38 26.34 7.59 12.85
C TYR A 38 25.01 7.03 12.34
N TYR A 39 23.95 7.82 12.48
CA TYR A 39 22.65 7.47 11.93
C TYR A 39 22.53 8.00 10.52
N VAL A 40 22.01 7.16 9.61
CA VAL A 40 21.58 7.57 8.28
C VAL A 40 20.08 7.39 8.18
N ASP A 41 19.40 8.27 7.46
CA ASP A 41 18.00 8.02 7.11
C ASP A 41 17.90 6.68 6.38
N VAL A 42 16.94 5.88 6.79
CA VAL A 42 16.49 4.73 6.02
C VAL A 42 15.95 5.33 4.73
N THR A 43 16.68 5.13 3.64
CA THR A 43 16.24 5.46 2.29
C THR A 43 15.08 4.53 1.92
N ASP A 44 13.93 4.72 2.56
CA ASP A 44 12.76 3.94 2.22
C ASP A 44 12.25 4.44 0.88
N SER A 45 12.22 3.55 -0.11
CA SER A 45 11.73 3.91 -1.43
C SER A 45 10.29 4.42 -1.31
N ILE A 46 9.87 5.31 -2.22
CA ILE A 46 8.46 5.73 -2.26
C ILE A 46 7.57 4.48 -2.39
N ALA A 47 8.02 3.45 -3.13
CA ALA A 47 7.29 2.19 -3.27
C ALA A 47 7.10 1.47 -1.93
N SER A 48 8.14 1.36 -1.10
CA SER A 48 8.03 0.76 0.23
C SER A 48 7.02 1.49 1.13
N ARG A 49 7.02 2.82 1.11
CA ARG A 49 6.04 3.62 1.86
C ARG A 49 4.62 3.41 1.34
N MET A 50 4.45 3.35 0.02
CA MET A 50 3.15 3.08 -0.59
C MET A 50 2.65 1.68 -0.26
N LEU A 51 3.52 0.66 -0.29
CA LEU A 51 3.17 -0.71 0.09
C LEU A 51 2.80 -0.80 1.58
N GLN A 52 3.57 -0.17 2.47
CA GLN A 52 3.23 -0.12 3.90
C GLN A 52 1.89 0.58 4.15
N ALA A 53 1.62 1.70 3.47
CA ALA A 53 0.35 2.41 3.57
C ALA A 53 -0.81 1.55 3.04
N MET A 54 -0.65 0.94 1.87
CA MET A 54 -1.58 0.02 1.24
C MET A 54 -1.93 -1.17 2.13
N LEU A 55 -0.91 -1.85 2.67
CA LEU A 55 -1.08 -2.96 3.59
C LEU A 55 -1.71 -2.48 4.90
N ARG A 56 -1.37 -1.29 5.39
CA ARG A 56 -1.98 -0.75 6.61
C ARG A 56 -3.49 -0.52 6.46
N VAL A 57 -3.95 0.06 5.35
CA VAL A 57 -5.38 0.33 5.14
C VAL A 57 -6.18 -0.92 4.77
N THR A 58 -5.51 -1.96 4.25
CA THR A 58 -6.12 -3.25 3.92
C THR A 58 -6.68 -3.94 5.16
N TYR A 59 -5.91 -3.99 6.24
CA TYR A 59 -6.31 -4.68 7.46
C TYR A 59 -6.90 -3.69 8.45
N THR A 60 -8.23 -3.52 8.37
CA THR A 60 -9.01 -2.61 9.21
C THR A 60 -9.00 -3.03 10.68
N SER A 61 -8.78 -4.31 10.98
CA SER A 61 -8.64 -4.80 12.36
C SER A 61 -7.20 -4.57 12.89
N PRO A 62 -7.03 -3.87 14.02
CA PRO A 62 -5.72 -3.69 14.64
C PRO A 62 -5.13 -5.01 15.20
N LEU A 63 -5.94 -6.05 15.34
CA LEU A 63 -5.52 -7.36 15.85
C LEU A 63 -4.94 -8.26 14.75
N VAL A 64 -5.18 -7.94 13.48
CA VAL A 64 -4.88 -8.81 12.34
C VAL A 64 -3.94 -8.05 11.39
N VAL A 65 -2.67 -7.95 11.79
CA VAL A 65 -1.63 -7.27 11.00
C VAL A 65 -0.55 -8.27 10.58
N HIS A 66 -0.98 -9.35 9.93
CA HIS A 66 -0.09 -10.46 9.53
C HIS A 66 1.09 -9.97 8.68
N TRP A 67 0.84 -9.03 7.77
CA TRP A 67 1.90 -8.43 6.94
C TRP A 67 3.02 -7.79 7.77
N ALA A 68 2.68 -7.09 8.86
CA ALA A 68 3.67 -6.41 9.68
C ALA A 68 4.50 -7.42 10.46
N THR A 69 3.85 -8.48 10.95
CA THR A 69 4.56 -9.57 11.66
C THR A 69 5.51 -10.29 10.72
N GLU A 70 5.07 -10.63 9.51
CA GLU A 70 5.91 -11.29 8.50
C GLU A 70 7.07 -10.39 8.06
N PHE A 71 6.80 -9.11 7.81
CA PHE A 71 7.83 -8.14 7.43
C PHE A 71 8.85 -7.92 8.57
N LEU A 72 8.41 -7.82 9.82
CA LEU A 72 9.30 -7.71 10.97
C LEU A 72 10.13 -8.97 11.21
N ALA A 73 9.54 -10.16 11.01
CA ALA A 73 10.27 -11.41 11.10
C ALA A 73 11.37 -11.47 10.03
N TRP A 74 11.05 -11.10 8.80
CA TRP A 74 12.03 -10.98 7.71
C TRP A 74 13.15 -9.99 8.08
N LEU A 75 12.81 -8.79 8.57
CA LEU A 75 13.79 -7.82 9.06
C LEU A 75 14.64 -8.35 10.22
N TYR A 76 14.14 -9.27 11.03
CA TYR A 76 14.88 -9.80 12.17
C TYR A 76 15.85 -10.92 11.76
N PHE A 77 15.41 -11.82 10.89
CA PHE A 77 16.17 -13.02 10.52
C PHE A 77 17.11 -12.83 9.33
N ASP A 78 16.78 -11.95 8.38
CA ASP A 78 17.47 -11.88 7.09
C ASP A 78 18.30 -10.60 6.87
N MET A 79 18.42 -9.72 7.88
CA MET A 79 19.13 -8.42 7.76
C MET A 79 20.66 -8.49 7.90
N ASP A 80 21.31 -9.38 7.15
CA ASP A 80 22.76 -9.31 6.90
C ASP A 80 23.03 -8.53 5.61
N GLY A 81 22.97 -7.20 5.71
CA GLY A 81 23.14 -6.27 4.58
C GLY A 81 21.87 -5.46 4.33
N TYR A 82 22.01 -4.13 4.30
CA TYR A 82 20.88 -3.22 4.10
C TYR A 82 20.78 -2.84 2.62
N ASP A 83 19.74 -3.27 1.92
CA ASP A 83 19.30 -2.71 0.64
C ASP A 83 17.82 -2.30 0.70
N SER A 84 17.56 -1.02 0.42
CA SER A 84 16.21 -0.47 0.37
C SER A 84 15.30 -1.07 -0.70
N ASN A 85 15.86 -1.64 -1.78
CA ASN A 85 15.07 -2.30 -2.82
C ASN A 85 14.50 -3.64 -2.32
N GLU A 86 15.22 -4.33 -1.44
CA GLU A 86 14.77 -5.59 -0.84
C GLU A 86 13.51 -5.39 0.03
N HIS A 87 13.36 -4.21 0.66
CA HIS A 87 12.16 -3.87 1.42
C HIS A 87 10.89 -3.87 0.56
N SER A 88 10.93 -3.16 -0.58
CA SER A 88 9.77 -3.07 -1.48
C SER A 88 9.44 -4.42 -2.07
N ASP A 89 10.45 -5.19 -2.47
CA ASP A 89 10.24 -6.53 -3.02
C ASP A 89 9.61 -7.46 -1.99
N LYS A 90 10.07 -7.44 -0.73
CA LYS A 90 9.47 -8.24 0.33
C LYS A 90 8.02 -7.84 0.61
N LEU A 91 7.74 -6.55 0.76
CA LEU A 91 6.37 -6.05 1.00
C LEU A 91 5.44 -6.38 -0.16
N GLU A 92 5.91 -6.24 -1.40
CA GLU A 92 5.13 -6.57 -2.59
C GLU A 92 4.88 -8.08 -2.68
N ASN A 93 5.84 -8.92 -2.29
CA ASN A 93 5.65 -10.37 -2.22
C ASN A 93 4.61 -10.78 -1.17
N ILE A 94 4.58 -10.12 -0.01
CA ILE A 94 3.52 -10.31 1.00
C ILE A 94 2.16 -9.96 0.40
N ALA A 95 2.05 -8.80 -0.27
CA ALA A 95 0.82 -8.38 -0.93
C ALA A 95 0.38 -9.36 -2.02
N LYS A 96 1.29 -9.79 -2.89
CA LYS A 96 1.03 -10.79 -3.94
C LYS A 96 0.53 -12.10 -3.33
N ALA A 97 1.16 -12.59 -2.27
CA ALA A 97 0.73 -13.81 -1.58
C ALA A 97 -0.72 -13.67 -1.10
N ALA A 98 -1.04 -12.55 -0.44
CA ALA A 98 -2.40 -12.27 0.04
C ALA A 98 -3.44 -12.14 -1.09
N VAL A 99 -3.08 -11.54 -2.24
CA VAL A 99 -3.99 -11.47 -3.41
C VAL A 99 -4.20 -12.84 -4.06
N ARG A 100 -3.12 -13.62 -4.15
CA ARG A 100 -3.12 -14.96 -4.74
C ARG A 100 -4.07 -15.91 -4.02
N GLU A 101 -4.24 -15.77 -2.70
CA GLU A 101 -5.23 -16.55 -1.94
C GLU A 101 -6.67 -16.44 -2.49
N TYR A 102 -7.00 -15.35 -3.21
CA TYR A 102 -8.35 -15.09 -3.72
C TYR A 102 -8.45 -15.07 -5.24
N MET A 103 -7.34 -14.86 -5.96
CA MET A 103 -7.33 -14.62 -7.41
C MET A 103 -6.58 -15.68 -8.23
N ASN A 104 -6.17 -16.80 -7.62
CA ASN A 104 -5.33 -17.80 -8.28
C ASN A 104 -6.06 -18.72 -9.27
N ASP A 105 -7.37 -18.90 -9.13
CA ASP A 105 -8.10 -19.95 -9.86
C ASP A 105 -8.84 -19.42 -11.11
N GLY A 106 -8.58 -18.16 -11.49
CA GLY A 106 -9.28 -17.52 -12.60
C GLY A 106 -10.76 -17.21 -12.32
N GLU A 107 -11.23 -17.47 -11.09
CA GLU A 107 -12.54 -17.07 -10.60
C GLU A 107 -12.45 -15.64 -10.06
N PHE A 108 -12.94 -14.68 -10.86
CA PHE A 108 -12.98 -13.26 -10.51
C PHE A 108 -14.37 -12.81 -10.04
N SER A 109 -15.35 -13.72 -10.00
CA SER A 109 -16.76 -13.42 -9.74
C SER A 109 -17.21 -13.77 -8.33
N ILE A 110 -16.37 -13.48 -7.34
CA ILE A 110 -16.68 -13.75 -5.93
C ILE A 110 -17.52 -12.63 -5.29
N GLY A 111 -17.78 -11.52 -5.97
CA GLY A 111 -18.69 -10.49 -5.49
C GLY A 111 -18.19 -9.77 -4.23
N LEU A 112 -19.12 -9.39 -3.34
CA LEU A 112 -18.83 -8.53 -2.18
C LEU A 112 -17.89 -9.18 -1.14
N ILE A 113 -17.63 -10.50 -1.24
CA ILE A 113 -16.61 -11.16 -0.41
C ILE A 113 -15.18 -10.93 -0.90
N THR A 114 -14.99 -10.26 -2.04
CA THR A 114 -13.67 -9.86 -2.52
C THR A 114 -12.95 -9.04 -1.44
N PRO A 115 -11.79 -9.48 -0.95
CA PRO A 115 -11.13 -8.81 0.16
C PRO A 115 -10.50 -7.48 -0.27
N HIS A 116 -10.39 -6.54 0.66
CA HIS A 116 -9.84 -5.21 0.41
C HIS A 116 -8.41 -5.23 -0.16
N ILE A 117 -7.62 -6.27 0.16
CA ILE A 117 -6.25 -6.42 -0.35
C ILE A 117 -6.21 -6.44 -1.88
N VAL A 118 -7.22 -7.01 -2.55
CA VAL A 118 -7.28 -7.09 -4.01
C VAL A 118 -7.41 -5.69 -4.60
N PHE A 119 -8.34 -4.88 -4.08
CA PHE A 119 -8.55 -3.50 -4.54
C PHE A 119 -7.35 -2.61 -4.24
N ASN A 120 -6.87 -2.64 -2.99
CA ASN A 120 -5.74 -1.83 -2.55
C ASN A 120 -4.45 -2.19 -3.30
N TYR A 121 -4.25 -3.47 -3.65
CA TYR A 121 -3.12 -3.89 -4.46
C TYR A 121 -3.28 -3.44 -5.93
N LEU A 122 -4.49 -3.47 -6.50
CA LEU A 122 -4.75 -2.87 -7.81
C LEU A 122 -4.42 -1.37 -7.82
N ASP A 123 -4.84 -0.62 -6.80
CA ASP A 123 -4.52 0.81 -6.65
C ASP A 123 -3.01 1.05 -6.56
N TYR A 124 -2.28 0.21 -5.83
CA TYR A 124 -0.81 0.24 -5.81
C TYR A 124 -0.21 0.01 -7.20
N LEU A 125 -0.70 -0.98 -7.95
CA LEU A 125 -0.21 -1.26 -9.31
C LEU A 125 -0.49 -0.09 -10.26
N LEU A 126 -1.66 0.56 -10.13
CA LEU A 126 -2.00 1.76 -10.89
C LEU A 126 -1.09 2.93 -10.52
N TRP A 127 -0.91 3.19 -9.22
CA TRP A 127 0.02 4.20 -8.74
C TRP A 127 1.45 3.94 -9.23
N GLN A 128 1.90 2.68 -9.26
CA GLN A 128 3.24 2.33 -9.73
C GLN A 128 3.45 2.72 -11.20
N LYS A 129 2.39 2.66 -12.02
CA LYS A 129 2.39 3.05 -13.44
C LYS A 129 2.23 4.56 -13.65
N THR A 130 1.36 5.21 -12.89
CA THR A 130 0.99 6.62 -13.14
C THR A 130 1.81 7.62 -12.34
N LYS A 131 2.35 7.22 -11.18
CA LYS A 131 3.05 8.08 -10.21
C LYS A 131 2.26 9.34 -9.82
N GLN A 132 0.93 9.31 -9.93
CA GLN A 132 0.08 10.41 -9.50
C GLN A 132 0.10 10.57 -7.98
N ASP A 133 -0.23 11.78 -7.52
CA ASP A 133 -0.43 12.03 -6.10
C ASP A 133 -1.65 11.23 -5.64
N PHE A 134 -1.40 10.26 -4.77
CA PHE A 134 -2.37 9.27 -4.33
C PHE A 134 -2.08 8.89 -2.88
N GLN A 135 -3.14 8.75 -2.10
CA GLN A 135 -3.07 8.36 -0.70
C GLN A 135 -4.03 7.21 -0.44
N PHE A 136 -3.54 6.22 0.28
CA PHE A 136 -4.35 5.11 0.75
C PHE A 136 -5.21 5.55 1.94
N GLU A 137 -6.50 5.20 1.89
CA GLU A 137 -7.48 5.52 2.93
C GLU A 137 -8.14 4.23 3.44
N PHE A 138 -8.59 4.26 4.69
CA PHE A 138 -9.45 3.18 5.20
C PHE A 138 -10.79 3.23 4.49
N ARG A 139 -11.22 2.06 4.02
CA ARG A 139 -12.51 1.82 3.39
C ARG A 139 -13.12 0.59 4.04
N ASN A 140 -14.44 0.60 4.15
CA ASN A 140 -15.16 -0.31 5.04
C ASN A 140 -16.15 -1.21 4.32
N SER A 141 -16.46 -0.95 3.05
CA SER A 141 -17.39 -1.76 2.27
C SER A 141 -16.88 -1.99 0.84
N VAL A 142 -17.26 -3.14 0.29
CA VAL A 142 -17.17 -3.44 -1.15
C VAL A 142 -18.59 -3.35 -1.69
N GLU A 143 -18.76 -2.63 -2.79
CA GLU A 143 -20.07 -2.40 -3.41
C GLU A 143 -20.02 -2.68 -4.91
N HIS A 144 -21.17 -2.92 -5.52
CA HIS A 144 -21.28 -2.99 -6.98
C HIS A 144 -21.27 -1.59 -7.60
N TRP A 145 -20.46 -1.41 -8.65
CA TRP A 145 -20.47 -0.21 -9.47
C TRP A 145 -21.73 -0.14 -10.35
N TYR A 146 -22.03 -1.22 -11.07
CA TYR A 146 -23.34 -1.42 -11.71
C TYR A 146 -24.33 -2.02 -10.71
N PRO A 147 -25.47 -1.35 -10.41
CA PRO A 147 -26.38 -1.81 -9.37
C PRO A 147 -27.00 -3.18 -9.64
N GLN A 148 -27.16 -3.99 -8.59
CA GLN A 148 -27.90 -5.26 -8.65
C GLN A 148 -29.39 -5.07 -9.02
N HIS A 149 -29.98 -3.95 -8.61
CA HIS A 149 -31.37 -3.58 -8.88
C HIS A 149 -31.43 -2.19 -9.56
N PRO A 150 -31.11 -2.11 -10.86
CA PRO A 150 -31.12 -0.84 -11.57
C PRO A 150 -32.56 -0.34 -11.77
N ILE A 151 -32.79 0.97 -11.56
CA ILE A 151 -34.13 1.58 -11.56
C ILE A 151 -34.67 1.75 -12.99
N ASP A 152 -33.80 2.10 -13.94
CA ASP A 152 -34.16 2.47 -15.32
C ASP A 152 -33.54 1.56 -16.40
N SER A 153 -32.95 0.42 -16.02
CA SER A 153 -32.27 -0.48 -16.96
C SER A 153 -33.12 -1.70 -17.30
N ASN A 154 -33.47 -1.86 -18.58
CA ASN A 154 -33.96 -3.14 -19.12
C ASN A 154 -32.86 -4.20 -19.27
N VAL A 155 -31.59 -3.82 -19.06
CA VAL A 155 -30.45 -4.74 -19.12
C VAL A 155 -30.20 -5.26 -17.71
N LYS A 156 -30.35 -6.57 -17.52
CA LYS A 156 -30.00 -7.27 -16.29
C LYS A 156 -28.72 -8.06 -16.57
N TRP A 157 -27.68 -7.81 -15.79
CA TRP A 157 -26.46 -8.61 -15.86
C TRP A 157 -26.72 -9.96 -15.20
N ASP A 158 -26.07 -11.01 -15.71
CA ASP A 158 -26.08 -12.29 -15.03
C ASP A 158 -25.27 -12.22 -13.72
N GLU A 159 -25.39 -13.24 -12.87
CA GLU A 159 -24.71 -13.24 -11.57
C GLU A 159 -23.18 -13.25 -11.70
N GLN A 160 -22.64 -13.81 -12.79
CA GLN A 160 -21.20 -13.89 -12.99
C GLN A 160 -20.62 -12.53 -13.34
N ASP A 161 -21.23 -11.80 -14.27
CA ASP A 161 -20.84 -10.45 -14.66
C ASP A 161 -21.13 -9.44 -13.54
N LEU A 162 -22.27 -9.57 -12.86
CA LEU A 162 -22.64 -8.70 -11.74
C LEU A 162 -21.61 -8.80 -10.61
N ASN A 163 -21.21 -10.01 -10.23
CA ASN A 163 -20.25 -10.24 -9.14
C ASN A 163 -18.78 -10.25 -9.59
N HIS A 164 -18.52 -10.00 -10.87
CA HIS A 164 -17.17 -9.93 -11.40
C HIS A 164 -16.41 -8.77 -10.75
N PHE A 165 -15.14 -8.98 -10.41
CA PHE A 165 -14.25 -7.97 -9.80
C PHE A 165 -14.27 -6.63 -10.55
N GLY A 166 -14.36 -6.67 -11.88
CA GLY A 166 -14.45 -5.46 -12.73
C GLY A 166 -15.71 -4.61 -12.49
N ASN A 167 -16.72 -5.13 -11.80
CA ASN A 167 -17.94 -4.42 -11.40
C ASN A 167 -17.97 -4.07 -9.90
N LEU A 168 -16.87 -4.26 -9.18
CA LEU A 168 -16.82 -3.98 -7.74
C LEU A 168 -15.98 -2.74 -7.44
N CYS A 169 -16.29 -2.05 -6.36
CA CYS A 169 -15.52 -0.92 -5.88
C CYS A 169 -15.42 -0.89 -4.34
N LEU A 170 -14.32 -0.32 -3.84
CA LEU A 170 -14.04 -0.19 -2.42
C LEU A 170 -14.45 1.21 -1.91
N VAL A 171 -15.36 1.28 -0.94
CA VAL A 171 -16.00 2.54 -0.49
C VAL A 171 -15.89 2.74 1.03
N SER A 172 -15.94 4.01 1.45
CA SER A 172 -16.08 4.36 2.87
C SER A 172 -17.55 4.45 3.24
N MET A 173 -17.91 4.08 4.46
CA MET A 173 -19.27 4.22 5.00
C MET A 173 -19.63 5.67 5.38
N ASP A 174 -18.75 6.63 5.11
CA ASP A 174 -19.15 8.04 5.08
C ASP A 174 -20.04 8.27 3.85
N ILE A 175 -21.30 7.92 4.04
CA ILE A 175 -22.44 8.20 3.18
C ILE A 175 -22.49 9.71 2.98
N ASP A 176 -21.89 10.19 1.88
CA ASP A 176 -22.33 11.35 1.08
C ASP A 176 -21.40 11.62 -0.14
N LYS A 177 -20.88 10.58 -0.79
CA LYS A 177 -20.23 10.72 -2.13
C LYS A 177 -20.58 9.62 -3.14
N LEU A 178 -21.72 8.94 -2.96
CA LEU A 178 -22.46 8.36 -4.09
C LEU A 178 -23.47 9.40 -4.60
N VAL A 179 -23.02 10.65 -4.79
CA VAL A 179 -23.73 11.59 -5.65
C VAL A 179 -23.32 11.23 -7.08
N LEU A 180 -24.25 10.58 -7.77
CA LEU A 180 -24.45 10.58 -9.22
C LEU A 180 -23.57 11.57 -10.00
N GLY A 181 -22.85 11.06 -11.00
CA GLY A 181 -22.16 11.86 -12.00
C GLY A 181 -20.72 11.40 -12.14
N LEU A 182 -20.36 10.75 -13.24
CA LEU A 182 -19.81 11.51 -14.36
C LEU A 182 -19.01 12.70 -13.83
N CYS A 183 -17.70 12.51 -13.67
CA CYS A 183 -16.77 13.56 -14.04
C CYS A 183 -16.97 13.77 -15.55
N ALA A 184 -18.05 14.46 -15.91
CA ALA A 184 -18.20 15.09 -17.19
C ALA A 184 -17.16 16.21 -17.22
N PRO A 185 -16.28 16.28 -18.22
CA PRO A 185 -15.47 17.46 -18.43
C PRO A 185 -16.40 18.56 -18.97
N THR A 186 -17.08 19.29 -18.09
CA THR A 186 -17.60 20.61 -18.45
C THR A 186 -16.43 21.57 -18.46
N TYR A 187 -15.77 21.72 -19.61
CA TYR A 187 -15.30 23.02 -20.14
C TYR A 187 -14.94 22.85 -21.62
N LEU A 188 -15.92 23.07 -22.49
CA LEU A 188 -15.72 23.72 -23.78
C LEU A 188 -16.95 24.59 -24.03
N HIS A 189 -16.83 25.87 -23.64
CA HIS A 189 -17.56 26.93 -24.30
C HIS A 189 -16.64 27.51 -25.38
N TYR A 190 -17.27 27.80 -26.53
CA TYR A 190 -16.76 28.28 -27.82
C TYR A 190 -16.39 27.20 -28.84
#